data_AF-A0A1H9GK45-F1
#
_entry.id   AF-A0A1H9GK45-F1
#
_cell.length_a   1.000
_cell.length_b   1.000
_cell.length_c   1.000
_cell.angle_alpha   90.00
_cell.angle_beta   90.00
_cell.angle_gamma   90.00
#
_symmetry.space_group_name_H-M   'P 1'
#
loop_
_entity.id
_entity.type
_entity.pdbx_description
1 polymer ?
#
loop_
_entity_poly.entity_id
_entity_poly.type
_entity_poly.pdbx_seq_one_letter_code
_entity_poly.pdbx_strand_id
1 'polypeptide(L)'
;MEQKTYTRAQKNLIRFFCIIGIVVEILCILRLFLRTDFNLGIPDIQTVTDFLLSDLCLTIIDSASFIIFIILLFVPQQFELFALVAFIYSFKIIAVETVVENPIGLLLYLLGISCLLYKDFYKKHGHLKTAIAIILYFGLVSLSLRKGLLCFINSLVITLGYSLTFLAAIFFVVNFLRIIYVKRNARIWDLSKYPELTERDKEWLKQILEEKRYEEIASDSGITVGTLKNRMHQIFLIVGVEDRISLLATYGGYDVKF
;
A
#
# COMPACT_ATOMS: atom_id res chain seq x y z
N MET A 1 -20.88 2.97 11.61
CA MET A 1 -19.55 2.65 11.05
C MET A 1 -19.75 1.42 10.19
N GLU A 2 -19.72 1.54 8.86
CA GLU A 2 -19.99 0.40 7.97
C GLU A 2 -18.91 -0.68 8.15
N GLN A 3 -19.35 -1.90 8.45
CA GLN A 3 -18.46 -3.04 8.59
C GLN A 3 -18.05 -3.50 7.19
N LYS A 4 -16.84 -3.14 6.74
CA LYS A 4 -16.30 -3.60 5.46
C LYS A 4 -16.33 -5.14 5.44
N THR A 5 -17.15 -5.73 4.58
CA THR A 5 -17.24 -7.18 4.41
C THR A 5 -16.11 -7.68 3.51
N TYR A 6 -15.17 -8.41 4.10
CA TYR A 6 -13.99 -8.95 3.42
C TYR A 6 -14.34 -10.20 2.61
N THR A 7 -13.78 -10.30 1.40
CA THR A 7 -13.92 -11.50 0.56
C THR A 7 -13.20 -12.68 1.20
N ARG A 8 -13.61 -13.91 0.83
CA ARG A 8 -12.97 -15.14 1.33
C ARG A 8 -11.47 -15.18 1.02
N ALA A 9 -11.07 -14.71 -0.17
CA ALA A 9 -9.67 -14.62 -0.57
C ALA A 9 -8.85 -13.69 0.33
N GLN A 10 -9.38 -12.51 0.67
CA GLN A 10 -8.73 -11.57 1.57
C GLN A 10 -8.55 -12.15 2.98
N LYS A 11 -9.59 -12.80 3.51
CA LYS A 11 -9.51 -13.48 4.82
C LYS A 11 -8.44 -14.58 4.84
N ASN A 12 -8.36 -15.37 3.77
CA ASN A 12 -7.35 -16.42 3.65
C ASN A 12 -5.93 -15.87 3.55
N LEU A 13 -5.74 -14.76 2.83
CA LEU A 13 -4.44 -14.09 2.74
C LEU A 13 -3.98 -13.56 4.10
N ILE A 14 -4.88 -12.95 4.87
CA ILE A 14 -4.56 -12.47 6.22
C ILE A 14 -4.20 -13.64 7.15
N ARG A 15 -4.97 -14.73 7.09
CA ARG A 15 -4.65 -15.96 7.85
C ARG A 15 -3.28 -16.52 7.49
N PHE A 16 -2.93 -16.53 6.21
CA PHE A 16 -1.61 -16.95 5.76
C PHE A 16 -0.50 -16.08 6.38
N PHE A 17 -0.66 -14.75 6.41
CA PHE A 17 0.28 -13.88 7.12
C PHE A 17 0.33 -14.14 8.62
N CYS A 18 -0.80 -14.45 9.27
CA CYS A 18 -0.81 -14.82 10.69
C CYS A 18 -0.06 -16.12 10.95
N ILE A 19 -0.19 -17.13 10.07
CA ILE A 19 0.56 -18.40 10.17
C ILE A 19 2.06 -18.13 10.06
N ILE A 20 2.48 -17.31 9.10
CA ILE A 20 3.88 -16.89 8.98
C ILE A 20 4.33 -16.17 10.25
N GLY A 21 3.53 -15.24 10.76
CA GLY A 21 3.79 -14.53 12.02
C GLY A 21 4.01 -15.51 13.18
N ILE A 22 3.10 -16.47 13.37
CA ILE A 22 3.22 -17.51 14.40
C ILE A 22 4.53 -18.30 14.27
N VAL A 23 4.91 -18.69 13.05
CA VAL A 23 6.17 -19.42 12.82
C VAL A 23 7.36 -18.54 13.19
N VAL A 24 7.35 -17.26 12.81
CA VAL A 24 8.41 -16.30 13.17
C VAL A 24 8.48 -16.14 14.69
N GLU A 25 7.36 -15.97 15.39
CA GLU A 25 7.34 -15.83 16.85
C GLU A 25 7.89 -17.07 17.56
N ILE A 26 7.52 -18.28 17.11
CA ILE A 26 8.07 -19.53 17.66
C ILE A 26 9.58 -19.56 17.50
N LEU A 27 10.10 -19.16 16.33
CA LEU A 27 11.54 -19.13 16.08
C LEU A 27 12.25 -18.06 16.92
N CYS A 28 11.63 -16.90 17.13
CA CYS A 28 12.18 -15.85 17.99
C CYS A 28 12.24 -16.30 19.46
N ILE A 29 11.16 -16.85 19.99
CA ILE A 29 11.10 -17.41 21.35
C ILE A 29 12.14 -18.52 21.52
N LEU A 30 12.22 -19.45 20.56
CA LEU A 30 13.20 -20.54 20.60
C LEU A 30 14.64 -20.01 20.58
N ARG A 31 14.93 -19.02 19.72
CA ARG A 31 16.24 -18.38 19.65
C ARG A 31 16.60 -17.70 20.98
N LEU A 32 15.66 -17.04 21.64
CA LEU A 32 15.89 -16.39 22.94
C LEU A 32 16.22 -17.41 24.03
N PHE A 33 15.48 -18.51 24.09
CA PHE A 33 15.75 -19.58 25.05
C PHE A 33 17.11 -20.24 24.82
N LEU A 34 17.48 -20.51 23.56
CA LEU A 34 18.80 -21.06 23.21
C LEU A 34 19.95 -20.09 23.53
N ARG A 35 19.72 -18.79 23.42
CA ARG A 35 20.75 -17.77 23.69
C ARG A 35 20.97 -17.53 25.18
N THR A 36 19.92 -17.68 25.99
CA THR A 36 19.92 -17.28 27.40
C THR A 36 20.12 -18.43 28.38
N ASP A 37 20.42 -19.64 27.88
CA ASP A 37 20.47 -20.88 28.68
C ASP A 37 19.25 -21.00 29.62
N PHE A 38 18.08 -20.57 29.14
CA PHE A 38 16.80 -20.53 29.88
C PHE A 38 16.75 -19.65 31.14
N ASN A 39 17.79 -18.86 31.44
CA ASN A 39 17.85 -18.04 32.66
C ASN A 39 17.28 -16.62 32.50
N LEU A 40 16.99 -16.17 31.27
CA LEU A 40 16.33 -14.89 30.90
C LEU A 40 16.85 -13.61 31.59
N GLY A 41 17.98 -13.66 32.31
CA GLY A 41 18.59 -12.52 33.02
C GLY A 41 17.73 -11.92 34.14
N ILE A 42 16.74 -12.64 34.66
CA ILE A 42 15.81 -12.14 35.70
C ILE A 42 16.53 -11.55 36.93
N PRO A 43 17.63 -12.14 37.45
CA PRO A 43 18.30 -11.62 38.65
C PRO A 43 18.92 -10.22 38.50
N ASP A 44 19.21 -9.79 37.26
CA ASP A 44 19.96 -8.56 36.98
C ASP A 44 19.03 -7.34 36.73
N ILE A 45 17.71 -7.54 36.77
CA ILE A 45 16.73 -6.48 36.49
C ILE A 45 16.45 -5.66 37.76
N GLN A 46 17.07 -4.49 37.87
CA GLN A 46 16.86 -3.58 39.00
C GLN A 46 16.11 -2.30 38.60
N THR A 47 16.25 -1.87 37.34
CA THR A 47 15.60 -0.66 36.83
C THR A 47 14.71 -0.95 35.62
N VAL A 48 13.84 0.01 35.28
CA VAL A 48 13.01 -0.04 34.05
C VAL A 48 13.89 -0.10 32.81
N THR A 49 15.05 0.55 32.82
CA THR A 49 16.01 0.49 31.71
C THR A 49 16.56 -0.92 31.55
N ASP A 50 16.95 -1.57 32.65
CA ASP A 50 17.46 -2.95 32.60
C ASP A 50 16.38 -3.91 32.10
N PHE A 51 15.13 -3.71 32.53
CA PHE A 51 14.00 -4.47 32.01
C PHE A 51 13.84 -4.27 30.49
N LEU A 52 13.85 -3.04 29.99
CA LEU A 52 13.71 -2.76 28.55
C LEU A 52 14.86 -3.33 27.71
N LEU A 53 16.06 -3.47 28.29
CA LEU A 53 17.23 -4.07 27.67
C LEU A 53 17.25 -5.61 27.78
N SER A 54 16.51 -6.17 28.74
CA SER A 54 16.52 -7.60 29.03
C SER A 54 15.86 -8.45 27.94
N ASP A 55 16.35 -9.69 27.80
CA ASP A 55 15.74 -10.71 26.96
C ASP A 55 14.35 -11.15 27.48
N LEU A 56 14.05 -10.90 28.76
CA LEU A 56 12.71 -11.11 29.33
C LEU A 56 11.66 -10.20 28.67
N CYS A 57 11.97 -8.92 28.46
CA CYS A 57 11.06 -7.99 27.78
C CYS A 57 10.76 -8.44 26.35
N LEU A 58 11.78 -8.88 25.61
CA LEU A 58 11.61 -9.48 24.28
C LEU A 58 10.72 -10.73 24.33
N THR A 59 10.96 -11.63 25.28
CA THR A 59 10.17 -12.85 25.46
C THR A 59 8.70 -12.53 25.73
N ILE A 60 8.41 -11.49 26.53
CA ILE A 60 7.04 -11.03 26.79
C ILE A 60 6.39 -10.47 25.52
N ILE A 61 7.12 -9.67 24.75
CA ILE A 61 6.62 -9.09 23.49
C ILE A 61 6.32 -10.21 22.48
N ASP A 62 7.23 -11.17 22.30
CA ASP A 62 7.07 -12.30 21.38
C ASP A 62 5.88 -13.19 21.81
N SER A 63 5.75 -13.46 23.11
CA SER A 63 4.64 -14.25 23.65
C SER A 63 3.29 -13.56 23.46
N ALA A 64 3.22 -12.24 23.70
CA ALA A 64 2.02 -11.47 23.48
C ALA A 64 1.64 -11.42 21.99
N SER A 65 2.63 -11.26 21.12
CA SER A 65 2.46 -11.21 19.66
C SER A 65 2.00 -12.56 19.11
N PHE A 66 2.56 -13.66 19.61
CA PHE A 66 2.13 -15.02 19.31
C PHE A 66 0.65 -15.24 19.62
N ILE A 67 0.20 -14.84 20.83
CA ILE A 67 -1.21 -14.93 21.23
C ILE A 67 -2.10 -14.08 20.31
N ILE A 68 -1.66 -12.86 19.98
CA ILE A 68 -2.39 -11.98 19.08
C ILE A 68 -2.54 -12.60 17.68
N PHE A 69 -1.48 -13.19 17.12
CA PHE A 69 -1.57 -13.84 15.82
C PHE A 69 -2.50 -15.06 15.83
N ILE A 70 -2.54 -15.83 16.93
CA ILE A 70 -3.52 -16.91 17.10
C ILE A 70 -4.94 -16.35 17.08
N ILE A 71 -5.22 -15.27 17.82
CA ILE A 71 -6.55 -14.63 17.82
C ILE A 71 -6.92 -14.17 16.40
N LEU A 72 -5.98 -13.59 15.67
CA LEU A 72 -6.17 -13.10 14.30
C LEU A 72 -6.45 -14.21 13.27
N LEU A 73 -6.07 -15.47 13.52
CA LEU A 73 -6.48 -16.59 12.66
C LEU A 73 -8.01 -16.75 12.64
N PHE A 74 -8.63 -16.59 13.80
CA PHE A 74 -10.07 -16.71 13.96
C PHE A 74 -10.79 -15.42 13.60
N VAL A 75 -10.19 -14.26 13.93
CA VAL A 75 -10.77 -12.94 13.69
C VAL A 75 -9.85 -12.06 12.82
N PRO A 76 -9.66 -12.39 11.52
CA PRO A 76 -8.66 -11.75 10.66
C PRO A 76 -8.94 -10.28 10.33
N GLN A 77 -10.07 -9.72 10.78
CA GLN A 77 -10.50 -8.36 10.44
C GLN A 77 -10.01 -7.32 11.46
N GLN A 78 -9.36 -7.74 12.55
CA GLN A 78 -8.92 -6.86 13.63
C GLN A 78 -7.53 -6.27 13.33
N PHE A 79 -7.44 -5.39 12.32
CA PHE A 79 -6.18 -4.71 11.94
C PHE A 79 -5.55 -3.87 13.05
N GLU A 80 -6.30 -3.53 14.10
CA GLU A 80 -5.76 -2.85 15.28
C GLU A 80 -4.79 -3.73 16.06
N LEU A 81 -5.03 -5.03 16.10
CA LEU A 81 -4.14 -5.97 16.76
C LEU A 81 -2.84 -6.12 15.98
N PHE A 82 -2.89 -6.09 14.64
CA PHE A 82 -1.69 -5.98 13.79
C PHE A 82 -0.93 -4.68 14.07
N ALA A 83 -1.64 -3.56 14.16
CA ALA A 83 -1.02 -2.28 14.46
C ALA A 83 -0.36 -2.28 15.85
N LEU A 84 -1.02 -2.86 16.85
CA LEU A 84 -0.50 -2.99 18.21
C LEU A 84 0.81 -3.78 18.24
N VAL A 85 0.84 -4.97 17.64
CA VAL A 85 2.06 -5.79 17.54
C VAL A 85 3.18 -5.01 16.87
N ALA A 86 2.88 -4.40 15.72
CA ALA A 86 3.86 -3.62 14.97
C ALA A 86 4.42 -2.43 15.77
N PHE A 87 3.59 -1.71 16.52
CA PHE A 87 4.04 -0.60 17.36
C PHE A 87 4.86 -1.06 18.56
N ILE A 88 4.51 -2.17 19.20
CA ILE A 88 5.27 -2.70 20.35
C ILE A 88 6.69 -3.08 19.92
N TYR A 89 6.83 -3.83 18.82
CA TYR A 89 8.15 -4.15 18.27
C TYR A 89 8.91 -2.92 17.79
N SER A 90 8.23 -2.02 17.09
CA SER A 90 8.83 -0.78 16.62
C SER A 90 9.39 0.04 17.79
N PHE A 91 8.60 0.19 18.85
CA PHE A 91 9.02 0.89 20.05
C PHE A 91 10.27 0.25 20.65
N LYS A 92 10.25 -1.08 20.89
CA LYS A 92 11.41 -1.78 21.43
C LYS A 92 12.63 -1.54 20.55
N ILE A 93 12.54 -1.85 19.27
CA ILE A 93 13.68 -1.82 18.35
C ILE A 93 14.25 -0.40 18.25
N ILE A 94 13.41 0.62 18.03
CA ILE A 94 13.88 1.99 17.85
C ILE A 94 14.41 2.57 19.17
N ALA A 95 13.73 2.31 20.29
CA ALA A 95 14.12 2.88 21.58
C ALA A 95 15.36 2.20 22.19
N VAL A 96 15.56 0.89 21.95
CA VAL A 96 16.62 0.08 22.57
C VAL A 96 17.78 -0.18 21.59
N GLU A 97 17.48 -0.80 20.45
CA GLU A 97 18.50 -1.21 19.47
C GLU A 97 18.89 -0.04 18.55
N THR A 98 18.02 0.95 18.37
CA THR A 98 18.13 2.04 17.38
C THR A 98 17.97 1.56 15.93
N VAL A 99 17.58 2.50 15.07
CA VAL A 99 17.31 2.22 13.64
C VAL A 99 18.58 1.81 12.88
N VAL A 100 19.75 2.23 13.36
CA VAL A 100 21.05 1.91 12.74
C VAL A 100 21.38 0.42 12.86
N GLU A 101 21.16 -0.15 14.04
CA GLU A 101 21.45 -1.57 14.29
C GLU A 101 20.37 -2.47 13.68
N ASN A 102 19.11 -2.02 13.73
CA ASN A 102 17.98 -2.80 13.26
C ASN A 102 16.91 -1.92 12.57
N PRO A 103 16.97 -1.76 11.24
CA PRO A 103 16.04 -0.90 10.51
C PRO A 103 14.62 -1.49 10.43
N ILE A 104 14.39 -2.75 10.82
CA ILE A 104 13.06 -3.37 10.79
C ILE A 104 12.08 -2.64 11.72
N GLY A 105 12.57 -2.06 12.83
CA GLY A 105 11.72 -1.28 13.74
C GLY A 105 11.00 -0.12 13.05
N LEU A 106 11.63 0.49 12.04
CA LEU A 106 11.02 1.53 11.23
C LEU A 106 9.91 1.00 10.33
N LEU A 107 10.16 -0.12 9.65
CA LEU A 107 9.18 -0.75 8.77
C LEU A 107 7.93 -1.17 9.56
N LEU A 108 8.12 -1.64 10.79
CA LEU A 108 7.03 -1.98 11.70
C LEU A 108 6.25 -0.74 12.15
N TYR A 109 6.91 0.41 12.38
CA TYR A 109 6.20 1.67 12.64
C TYR A 109 5.26 2.03 11.48
N LEU A 110 5.79 2.01 10.25
CA LEU A 110 5.05 2.36 9.03
C LEU A 110 3.93 1.36 8.75
N LEU A 111 4.14 0.08 9.05
CA LEU A 111 3.11 -0.95 8.99
C LEU A 111 1.97 -0.63 9.97
N GLY A 112 2.28 -0.29 11.23
CA GLY A 112 1.29 0.08 12.23
C GLY A 112 0.43 1.27 11.81
N ILE A 113 1.06 2.32 11.27
CA ILE A 113 0.35 3.49 10.72
C ILE A 113 -0.53 3.09 9.52
N SER A 114 -0.04 2.22 8.65
CA SER A 114 -0.79 1.72 7.49
C SER A 114 -2.03 0.94 7.90
N CYS A 115 -1.94 0.09 8.94
CA CYS A 115 -3.08 -0.62 9.51
C CYS A 115 -4.13 0.34 10.12
N LEU A 116 -3.70 1.39 10.84
CA LEU A 116 -4.61 2.40 11.38
C LEU A 116 -5.29 3.24 10.28
N LEU A 117 -4.55 3.61 9.22
CA LEU A 117 -5.10 4.28 8.04
C LEU A 117 -6.15 3.40 7.36
N TYR A 118 -5.87 2.11 7.20
CA TYR A 118 -6.80 1.16 6.60
C TYR A 118 -8.12 1.02 7.38
N LYS A 119 -8.05 1.07 8.72
CA LYS A 119 -9.23 1.04 9.61
C LYS A 119 -9.94 2.39 9.75
N ASP A 120 -9.60 3.37 8.91
CA ASP A 120 -10.19 4.70 8.92
C ASP A 120 -9.98 5.48 10.24
N PHE A 121 -8.95 5.13 11.03
CA PHE A 121 -8.67 5.79 12.32
C PHE A 121 -8.49 7.31 12.18
N TYR A 122 -8.00 7.77 11.03
CA TYR A 122 -7.75 9.16 10.72
C TYR A 122 -8.97 9.93 10.17
N LYS A 123 -10.15 9.30 10.01
CA LYS A 123 -11.36 9.98 9.50
C LYS A 123 -11.75 11.21 10.33
N LYS A 124 -11.67 11.11 11.66
CA LYS A 124 -11.96 12.21 12.59
C LYS A 124 -10.65 12.77 13.16
N HIS A 125 -10.46 14.08 13.03
CA HIS A 125 -9.25 14.81 13.42
C HIS A 125 -7.97 14.27 12.77
N GLY A 126 -8.02 13.94 11.48
CA GLY A 126 -6.90 13.33 10.74
C GLY A 126 -5.60 14.12 10.88
N HIS A 127 -5.64 15.45 10.70
CA HIS A 127 -4.45 16.30 10.82
C HIS A 127 -3.77 16.22 12.19
N LEU A 128 -4.55 16.28 13.28
CA LEU A 128 -4.01 16.18 14.64
C LEU A 128 -3.37 14.81 14.89
N LYS A 129 -4.05 13.73 14.49
CA LYS A 129 -3.54 12.37 14.65
C LYS A 129 -2.27 12.13 13.83
N THR A 130 -2.22 12.69 12.61
CA THR A 130 -1.02 12.62 11.77
C THR A 130 0.12 13.41 12.39
N ALA A 131 -0.14 14.61 12.91
CA ALA A 131 0.86 15.40 13.62
C ALA A 131 1.41 14.65 14.84
N ILE A 132 0.54 14.05 15.66
CA ILE A 132 0.95 13.21 16.80
C ILE A 132 1.81 12.03 16.35
N ALA A 133 1.41 11.32 15.29
CA ALA A 133 2.18 10.20 14.75
C ALA A 133 3.56 10.63 14.25
N ILE A 134 3.68 11.80 13.61
CA ILE A 134 4.96 12.36 13.16
C ILE A 134 5.83 12.76 14.36
N ILE A 135 5.24 13.41 15.37
CA ILE A 135 5.97 13.82 16.58
C ILE A 135 6.48 12.60 17.34
N LEU A 136 5.64 11.57 17.53
CA LEU A 136 6.05 10.31 18.17
C LEU A 136 7.16 9.64 17.38
N TYR A 137 7.05 9.63 16.05
CA TYR A 137 8.03 9.04 15.16
C TYR A 137 9.42 9.68 15.31
N PHE A 138 9.52 11.01 15.19
CA PHE A 138 10.79 11.71 15.38
C PHE A 138 11.25 11.69 16.83
N GLY A 139 10.32 11.70 17.79
CA GLY A 139 10.62 11.52 19.22
C GLY A 139 11.32 10.19 19.50
N LEU A 140 10.85 9.09 18.92
CA LEU A 140 11.48 7.77 19.05
C LEU A 140 12.88 7.74 18.45
N VAL A 141 13.06 8.30 17.24
CA VAL A 141 14.39 8.36 16.61
C VAL A 141 15.35 9.22 17.43
N SER A 142 14.86 10.27 18.07
CA SER A 142 15.64 11.15 18.95
C SER A 142 16.19 10.44 20.19
N LEU A 143 15.60 9.31 20.60
CA LEU A 143 16.16 8.49 21.67
C LEU A 143 17.55 7.92 21.32
N SER A 144 17.90 7.87 20.04
CA SER A 144 19.24 7.47 19.56
C SER A 144 20.33 8.45 20.00
N LEU A 145 19.99 9.68 20.42
CA LEU A 145 20.94 10.63 21.02
C LEU A 145 21.63 10.05 22.25
N ARG A 146 21.01 9.10 22.95
CA ARG A 146 21.61 8.39 24.10
C ARG A 146 22.86 7.60 23.70
N LYS A 147 22.97 7.16 22.44
CA LYS A 147 24.15 6.47 21.89
C LYS A 147 25.13 7.44 21.21
N GLY A 148 24.89 8.75 21.30
CA GLY A 148 25.76 9.81 20.76
C GLY A 148 25.24 10.46 19.47
N LEU A 149 25.79 11.64 19.15
CA LEU A 149 25.32 12.47 18.04
C LEU A 149 25.49 11.80 16.67
N LEU A 150 26.60 11.09 16.44
CA LEU A 150 26.84 10.38 15.18
C LEU A 150 25.80 9.27 14.95
N CYS A 151 25.46 8.50 15.99
CA CYS A 151 24.43 7.48 15.92
C CYS A 151 23.06 8.09 15.61
N PHE A 152 22.74 9.24 16.22
CA PHE A 152 21.52 9.98 15.93
C PHE A 152 21.44 10.47 14.48
N ILE A 153 22.50 11.09 13.95
CA ILE A 153 22.54 11.54 12.55
C ILE A 153 22.38 10.34 11.61
N ASN A 154 23.10 9.25 11.85
CA ASN A 154 22.95 8.03 11.05
C ASN A 154 21.53 7.46 11.13
N SER A 155 20.93 7.46 12.32
CA SER A 155 19.54 7.03 12.53
C SER A 155 18.58 7.90 11.73
N LEU A 156 18.75 9.24 11.72
CA LEU A 156 17.94 10.15 10.92
C LEU A 156 18.08 9.89 9.42
N VAL A 157 19.31 9.71 8.92
CA VAL A 157 19.56 9.43 7.49
C VAL A 157 18.86 8.14 7.07
N ILE A 158 19.03 7.06 7.83
CA ILE A 158 18.38 5.76 7.56
C ILE A 158 16.85 5.91 7.63
N THR A 159 16.35 6.59 8.66
CA THR A 159 14.92 6.86 8.89
C THR A 159 14.28 7.56 7.69
N LEU A 160 14.90 8.63 7.21
CA LEU A 160 14.42 9.38 6.04
C LEU A 160 14.53 8.56 4.76
N GLY A 161 15.65 7.86 4.55
CA GLY A 161 15.89 7.03 3.36
C GLY A 161 14.85 5.93 3.22
N TYR A 162 14.65 5.11 4.25
CA TYR A 162 13.66 4.02 4.22
C TYR A 162 12.22 4.53 4.13
N SER A 163 11.90 5.66 4.77
CA SER A 163 10.57 6.27 4.63
C SER A 163 10.30 6.72 3.21
N LEU A 164 11.30 7.33 2.55
CA LEU A 164 11.21 7.71 1.14
C LEU A 164 11.04 6.48 0.25
N THR A 165 11.85 5.43 0.46
CA THR A 165 11.73 4.18 -0.30
C THR A 165 10.36 3.53 -0.12
N PHE A 166 9.83 3.53 1.11
CA PHE A 166 8.49 2.99 1.40
C PHE A 166 7.39 3.80 0.69
N LEU A 167 7.45 5.14 0.74
CA LEU A 167 6.51 6.00 0.02
C LEU A 167 6.59 5.81 -1.50
N ALA A 168 7.80 5.70 -2.04
CA ALA A 168 8.01 5.43 -3.47
C ALA A 168 7.43 4.06 -3.85
N ALA A 169 7.67 3.02 -3.04
CA ALA A 169 7.11 1.70 -3.26
C ALA A 169 5.57 1.72 -3.27
N ILE A 170 4.94 2.41 -2.32
CA ILE A 170 3.48 2.61 -2.30
C ILE A 170 3.03 3.33 -3.57
N PHE A 171 3.70 4.42 -3.96
CA PHE A 171 3.35 5.17 -5.17
C PHE A 171 3.39 4.29 -6.42
N PHE A 172 4.45 3.50 -6.60
CA PHE A 172 4.55 2.58 -7.74
C PHE A 172 3.51 1.46 -7.69
N VAL A 173 3.27 0.84 -6.53
CA VAL A 173 2.28 -0.23 -6.38
C VAL A 173 0.86 0.30 -6.66
N VAL A 174 0.50 1.46 -6.12
CA VAL A 174 -0.83 2.06 -6.35
C VAL A 174 -1.01 2.39 -7.83
N ASN A 175 -0.01 3.00 -8.48
CA ASN A 175 -0.09 3.31 -9.91
C ASN A 175 -0.15 2.03 -10.77
N PHE A 176 0.64 1.02 -10.44
CA PHE A 176 0.61 -0.27 -11.13
C PHE A 176 -0.75 -0.96 -11.01
N LEU A 177 -1.32 -0.99 -9.79
CA LEU A 177 -2.66 -1.53 -9.56
C LEU A 177 -3.74 -0.73 -10.29
N ARG A 178 -3.61 0.60 -10.36
CA ARG A 178 -4.49 1.45 -11.16
C ARG A 178 -4.43 1.09 -12.63
N ILE A 179 -3.23 0.90 -13.19
CA ILE A 179 -3.05 0.49 -14.59
C ILE A 179 -3.67 -0.89 -14.83
N ILE A 180 -3.43 -1.87 -13.96
CA ILE A 180 -4.05 -3.21 -14.08
C ILE A 180 -5.57 -3.12 -13.98
N TYR A 181 -6.09 -2.35 -13.04
CA TYR A 181 -7.53 -2.19 -12.87
C TYR A 181 -8.19 -1.59 -14.12
N VAL A 182 -7.57 -0.56 -14.70
CA VAL A 182 -8.00 0.04 -15.97
C VAL A 182 -7.97 -1.01 -17.09
N LYS A 183 -6.89 -1.79 -17.23
CA LYS A 183 -6.80 -2.85 -18.25
C LYS A 183 -7.79 -3.99 -18.04
N ARG A 184 -8.02 -4.44 -16.81
CA ARG A 184 -8.89 -5.58 -16.50
C ARG A 184 -10.37 -5.23 -16.61
N ASN A 185 -10.71 -3.97 -16.34
CA ASN A 185 -12.06 -3.43 -16.54
C ASN A 185 -12.16 -2.61 -17.82
N ALA A 186 -11.21 -2.76 -18.75
CA ALA A 186 -11.34 -2.21 -20.09
C ALA A 186 -12.62 -2.80 -20.68
N ARG A 187 -13.65 -1.96 -20.74
CA ARG A 187 -14.93 -2.37 -21.29
C ARG A 187 -14.70 -2.52 -22.78
N ILE A 188 -15.07 -3.66 -23.35
CA ILE A 188 -14.87 -3.90 -24.78
C ILE A 188 -16.00 -3.21 -25.53
N TRP A 189 -15.66 -2.25 -26.39
CA TRP A 189 -16.62 -1.69 -27.33
C TRP A 189 -16.57 -2.50 -28.62
N ASP A 190 -17.64 -3.25 -28.85
CA ASP A 190 -17.78 -4.14 -30.00
C ASP A 190 -18.35 -3.36 -31.20
N LEU A 191 -17.46 -2.90 -32.08
CA LEU A 191 -17.82 -2.15 -33.29
C LEU A 191 -18.43 -3.03 -34.38
N SER A 192 -18.33 -4.36 -34.27
CA SER A 192 -19.03 -5.29 -35.18
C SER A 192 -20.55 -5.11 -35.14
N LYS A 193 -21.08 -4.54 -34.06
CA LYS A 193 -22.52 -4.27 -33.88
C LYS A 193 -23.06 -3.15 -34.77
N TYR A 194 -22.19 -2.36 -35.41
CA TYR A 194 -22.56 -1.26 -36.28
C TYR A 194 -22.17 -1.59 -37.73
N PRO A 195 -23.03 -2.32 -38.47
CA PRO A 195 -22.72 -2.76 -39.84
C PRO A 195 -22.60 -1.58 -40.83
N GLU A 196 -23.08 -0.40 -40.46
CA GLU A 196 -23.01 0.83 -41.26
C GLU A 196 -21.62 1.50 -41.19
N LEU A 197 -20.76 1.11 -40.23
CA LEU A 197 -19.39 1.59 -40.13
C LEU A 197 -18.49 0.83 -41.10
N THR A 198 -17.80 1.57 -41.97
CA THR A 198 -16.73 0.99 -42.78
C THR A 198 -15.51 0.67 -41.92
N GLU A 199 -14.63 -0.22 -42.39
CA GLU A 199 -13.38 -0.54 -41.68
C GLU A 199 -12.52 0.71 -41.40
N ARG A 200 -12.57 1.70 -42.31
CA ARG A 200 -11.87 2.98 -42.13
C ARG A 200 -12.50 3.83 -41.01
N ASP A 201 -13.83 3.82 -40.88
CA ASP A 201 -14.52 4.54 -39.81
C ASP A 201 -14.21 3.92 -38.45
N LYS A 202 -14.14 2.58 -38.37
CA LYS A 202 -13.77 1.85 -37.15
C LYS A 202 -12.34 2.18 -36.73
N GLU A 203 -11.41 2.27 -37.68
CA GLU A 203 -10.02 2.64 -37.41
C GLU A 203 -9.90 4.09 -36.92
N TRP A 204 -10.64 5.04 -37.50
CA TRP A 204 -10.67 6.42 -37.01
C TRP A 204 -11.25 6.54 -35.60
N LEU A 205 -12.33 5.80 -35.29
CA LEU A 205 -12.88 5.73 -33.93
C LEU A 205 -11.85 5.22 -32.93
N LYS A 206 -11.12 4.15 -33.28
CA LYS A 206 -10.04 3.62 -32.44
C LYS A 206 -8.96 4.67 -32.17
N GLN A 207 -8.50 5.38 -33.21
CA GLN A 207 -7.49 6.43 -33.06
C GLN A 207 -7.97 7.60 -32.19
N ILE A 208 -9.26 7.95 -32.23
CA ILE A 208 -9.84 8.98 -31.35
C ILE A 208 -9.86 8.50 -29.89
N LEU A 209 -10.19 7.22 -29.65
CA LEU A 209 -10.17 6.62 -28.31
C LEU A 209 -8.76 6.49 -27.73
N GLU A 210 -7.75 6.39 -28.59
CA GLU A 210 -6.32 6.52 -28.25
C GLU A 210 -5.88 7.99 -28.06
N GLU A 211 -6.83 8.93 -27.97
CA GLU A 211 -6.64 10.36 -27.75
C GLU A 211 -5.88 11.12 -28.85
N LYS A 212 -5.70 10.53 -30.05
CA LYS A 212 -5.11 11.24 -31.19
C LYS A 212 -5.91 12.48 -31.58
N ARG A 213 -5.21 13.49 -32.08
CA ARG A 213 -5.83 14.73 -32.60
C ARG A 213 -6.36 14.53 -34.02
N TYR A 214 -7.39 15.29 -34.42
CA TYR A 214 -7.94 15.18 -35.77
C TYR A 214 -6.93 15.54 -36.86
N GLU A 215 -6.01 16.44 -36.56
CA GLU A 215 -4.91 16.82 -37.45
C GLU A 215 -3.98 15.64 -37.73
N GLU A 216 -3.68 14.84 -36.71
CA GLU A 216 -2.82 13.65 -36.81
C GLU A 216 -3.52 12.54 -37.60
N ILE A 217 -4.78 12.25 -37.27
CA ILE A 217 -5.58 11.22 -37.95
C ILE A 217 -5.77 11.55 -39.44
N ALA A 218 -6.03 12.83 -39.75
CA ALA A 218 -6.20 13.28 -41.13
C ALA A 218 -4.89 13.14 -41.93
N SER A 219 -3.76 13.50 -41.31
CA SER A 219 -2.43 13.31 -41.90
C SER A 219 -2.12 11.83 -42.16
N ASP A 220 -2.33 10.97 -41.16
CA ASP A 220 -2.10 9.52 -41.24
C ASP A 220 -2.96 8.87 -42.34
N SER A 221 -4.14 9.42 -42.57
CA SER A 221 -5.13 8.89 -43.54
C SER A 221 -5.07 9.55 -44.92
N GLY A 222 -4.17 10.54 -45.12
CA GLY A 222 -4.05 11.25 -46.39
C GLY A 222 -5.28 12.07 -46.79
N ILE A 223 -6.05 12.58 -45.82
CA ILE A 223 -7.27 13.38 -46.06
C ILE A 223 -7.18 14.76 -45.40
N THR A 224 -8.07 15.67 -45.78
CA THR A 224 -8.17 16.97 -45.12
C THR A 224 -8.94 16.86 -43.79
N VAL A 225 -8.56 17.69 -42.81
CA VAL A 225 -9.24 17.75 -41.49
C VAL A 225 -10.75 18.03 -41.64
N GLY A 226 -11.14 18.85 -42.62
CA GLY A 226 -12.56 19.12 -42.91
C GLY A 226 -13.32 17.86 -43.36
N THR A 227 -12.69 17.03 -44.19
CA THR A 227 -13.28 15.75 -44.62
C THR A 227 -13.45 14.80 -43.45
N LEU A 228 -12.43 14.69 -42.59
CA LEU A 228 -12.49 13.88 -41.37
C LEU A 228 -13.61 14.35 -40.44
N LYS A 229 -13.71 15.65 -40.17
CA LYS A 229 -14.77 16.20 -39.30
C LYS A 229 -16.18 15.92 -39.83
N ASN A 230 -16.40 16.08 -41.14
CA ASN A 230 -17.69 15.78 -41.75
C ASN A 230 -18.06 14.29 -41.63
N ARG A 231 -17.09 13.40 -41.87
CA ARG A 231 -17.33 11.96 -41.74
C ARG A 231 -17.51 11.53 -40.28
N MET A 232 -16.73 12.11 -39.35
CA MET A 232 -16.89 11.87 -37.92
C MET A 232 -18.26 12.27 -37.39
N HIS A 233 -18.86 13.36 -37.90
CA HIS A 233 -20.22 13.72 -37.54
C HIS A 233 -21.24 12.63 -37.92
N GLN A 234 -21.10 12.03 -39.11
CA GLN A 234 -21.94 10.90 -39.50
C GLN A 234 -21.68 9.65 -38.65
N ILE A 235 -20.41 9.35 -38.36
CA ILE A 235 -20.02 8.22 -37.51
C ILE A 235 -20.64 8.37 -36.11
N PHE A 236 -20.61 9.58 -35.53
CA PHE A 236 -21.21 9.86 -34.23
C PHE A 236 -22.71 9.60 -34.19
N LEU A 237 -23.44 9.97 -35.26
CA LEU A 237 -24.85 9.63 -35.40
C LEU A 237 -25.10 8.12 -35.46
N ILE A 238 -24.27 7.37 -36.19
CA ILE A 238 -24.38 5.89 -36.29
C ILE A 238 -24.20 5.23 -34.92
N VAL A 239 -23.25 5.70 -34.12
CA VAL A 239 -22.96 5.13 -32.80
C VAL A 239 -23.82 5.73 -31.66
N GLY A 240 -24.66 6.71 -31.97
CA GLY A 240 -25.59 7.34 -31.02
C GLY A 240 -24.93 8.29 -30.02
N VAL A 241 -23.87 8.99 -30.42
CA VAL A 241 -23.22 10.05 -29.62
C VAL A 241 -23.30 11.39 -30.33
N GLU A 242 -23.30 12.50 -29.57
CA GLU A 242 -23.48 13.84 -30.16
C GLU A 242 -22.16 14.41 -30.72
N ASP A 243 -21.07 14.21 -30.00
CA ASP A 243 -19.77 14.80 -30.34
C ASP A 243 -18.58 14.00 -29.77
N ARG A 244 -17.35 14.47 -30.06
CA ARG A 244 -16.11 13.84 -29.60
C ARG A 244 -16.02 13.79 -28.08
N ILE A 245 -16.52 14.82 -27.39
CA ILE A 245 -16.49 14.88 -25.93
C ILE A 245 -17.40 13.79 -25.37
N SER A 246 -18.60 13.65 -25.92
CA SER A 246 -19.56 12.60 -25.56
C SER A 246 -19.03 11.20 -25.86
N LEU A 247 -18.35 11.02 -27.00
CA LEU A 247 -17.69 9.76 -27.34
C LEU A 247 -16.64 9.39 -26.29
N LEU A 248 -15.73 10.31 -25.95
CA LEU A 248 -14.69 10.08 -24.95
C LEU A 248 -15.25 9.93 -23.54
N ALA A 249 -16.34 10.63 -23.21
CA ALA A 249 -17.03 10.47 -21.93
C ALA A 249 -17.70 9.10 -21.80
N THR A 250 -18.24 8.57 -22.91
CA THR A 250 -19.01 7.31 -22.92
C THR A 250 -18.10 6.08 -23.08
N TYR A 251 -17.12 6.18 -23.97
CA TYR A 251 -16.27 5.07 -24.42
C TYR A 251 -14.76 5.31 -24.15
N GLY A 252 -14.38 6.40 -23.50
CA GLY A 252 -12.99 6.65 -23.12
C GLY A 252 -12.45 5.53 -22.24
N GLY A 253 -11.35 4.90 -22.68
CA GLY A 253 -10.74 3.75 -22.01
C GLY A 253 -11.39 2.40 -22.33
N TYR A 254 -12.27 2.31 -23.35
CA TYR A 254 -12.74 1.03 -23.88
C TYR A 254 -11.73 0.46 -24.87
N ASP A 255 -11.55 -0.87 -24.85
CA ASP A 255 -10.82 -1.58 -25.91
C ASP A 255 -11.77 -1.83 -27.09
N VAL A 256 -11.30 -1.53 -28.30
CA VAL A 256 -12.11 -1.68 -29.53
C VAL A 256 -11.96 -3.10 -30.08
N LYS A 257 -13.10 -3.75 -30.32
CA LYS A 257 -13.18 -5.02 -31.06
C LYS A 257 -13.86 -4.77 -32.42
N PHE A 258 -13.27 -5.32 -33.47
CA PHE A 258 -13.73 -5.19 -34.87
C PHE A 258 -14.64 -6.32 -35.29
#